data_AF-A0A0K1EFK1-F1
#
_entry.id   AF-A0A0K1EFK1-F1
#
_cell.length_a   1.000
_cell.length_b   1.000
_cell.length_c   1.000
_cell.angle_alpha   90.00
_cell.angle_beta   90.00
_cell.angle_gamma   90.00
#
_symmetry.space_group_name_H-M   'P 1'
#
loop_
_entity.id
_entity.type
_entity.pdbx_description
1 polymer ?
#
loop_
_entity_poly.entity_id
_entity_poly.type
_entity_poly.pdbx_seq_one_letter_code
_entity_poly.pdbx_strand_id
1 'polypeptide(L)'
;MHDVARLAAKYAQLGELRRARARGEPPPERQVFRTLAAEFPGALHELDHLPLEVIDQRRAALEATAAGAPPSLWMTQMASYHALMRAALYLKIRLARVPLLADAEALQLAARASAHAGVTVDASFVRQVKHPPEGRLNRVVMAQLAARFDLPAATLRQTLFPRAPRPPSSE
;
A
#
# COMPACT_ATOMS: atom_id res chain seq x y z
N MET A 1 15.72 -4.72 -4.68
CA MET A 1 16.33 -4.04 -3.52
C MET A 1 15.73 -2.66 -3.23
N HIS A 2 15.47 -1.81 -4.23
CA HIS A 2 14.93 -0.45 -4.00
C HIS A 2 13.62 -0.38 -3.18
N ASP A 3 12.71 -1.35 -3.32
CA ASP A 3 11.43 -1.30 -2.58
C ASP A 3 11.55 -1.61 -1.08
N VAL A 4 12.54 -2.41 -0.66
CA VAL A 4 12.72 -2.77 0.76
C VAL A 4 13.22 -1.57 1.55
N ALA A 5 14.21 -0.84 1.03
CA ALA A 5 14.74 0.36 1.67
C ALA A 5 13.65 1.45 1.81
N ARG A 6 12.79 1.60 0.80
CA ARG A 6 11.65 2.52 0.86
C ARG A 6 10.62 2.11 1.91
N LEU A 7 10.30 0.82 2.00
CA LEU A 7 9.44 0.32 3.07
C LEU A 7 10.06 0.53 4.46
N ALA A 8 11.38 0.33 4.62
CA ALA A 8 12.07 0.60 5.89
C ALA A 8 11.93 2.08 6.29
N ALA A 9 12.17 2.99 5.36
CA ALA A 9 12.00 4.43 5.56
C ALA A 9 10.56 4.78 5.97
N LYS A 10 9.56 4.19 5.31
CA LYS A 10 8.15 4.32 5.69
C LYS A 10 7.93 3.93 7.15
N TYR A 11 8.34 2.73 7.57
CA TYR A 11 8.09 2.28 8.94
C TYR A 11 8.89 3.05 9.99
N ALA A 12 10.10 3.52 9.65
CA ALA A 12 10.84 4.46 10.48
C ALA A 12 10.06 5.76 10.72
N GLN A 13 9.51 6.35 9.64
CA GLN A 13 8.69 7.56 9.74
C GLN A 13 7.40 7.32 10.53
N LEU A 14 6.70 6.20 10.31
CA LEU A 14 5.50 5.85 11.08
C LEU A 14 5.81 5.71 12.58
N GLY A 15 6.90 5.02 12.92
CA GLY A 15 7.34 4.84 14.30
C GLY A 15 7.65 6.18 14.97
N GLU A 16 8.34 7.09 14.27
CA GLU A 16 8.65 8.41 14.82
C GLU A 16 7.37 9.23 15.07
N LEU A 17 6.44 9.27 14.11
CA LEU A 17 5.17 9.97 14.26
C LEU A 17 4.35 9.45 15.46
N ARG A 18 4.35 8.13 15.69
CA ARG A 18 3.68 7.51 16.85
C ARG A 18 4.34 7.90 18.16
N ARG A 19 5.68 7.86 18.23
CA ARG A 19 6.41 8.21 19.45
C ARG A 19 6.31 9.69 19.78
N ALA A 20 6.43 10.58 18.80
CA ALA A 20 6.21 12.02 18.97
C ALA A 20 4.83 12.31 19.59
N ARG A 21 3.78 11.70 19.05
CA ARG A 21 2.42 11.80 19.61
C ARG A 21 2.35 11.29 21.05
N ALA A 22 2.98 10.14 21.35
CA ALA A 22 3.00 9.58 22.70
C ALA A 22 3.76 10.47 23.71
N ARG A 23 4.77 11.21 23.25
CA ARG A 23 5.50 12.22 24.04
C ARG A 23 4.73 13.54 24.20
N GLY A 24 3.55 13.68 23.58
CA GLY A 24 2.75 14.91 23.62
C GLY A 24 3.28 16.04 22.73
N GLU A 25 4.12 15.72 21.75
CA GLU A 25 4.62 16.71 20.80
C GLU A 25 3.49 17.25 19.90
N PRO A 26 3.60 18.50 19.42
CA PRO A 26 2.66 19.06 18.46
C PRO A 26 2.57 18.18 17.20
N PRO A 27 1.36 18.03 16.62
CA PRO A 27 1.21 17.29 15.38
C PRO A 27 2.03 17.95 14.26
N PRO A 28 2.73 17.17 13.42
CA PRO A 28 3.46 17.72 12.28
C PRO A 28 2.55 18.46 11.30
N GLU A 29 3.17 19.25 10.44
CA GLU A 29 2.45 19.93 9.37
C GLU A 29 1.71 18.96 8.45
N ARG A 30 0.55 19.39 7.93
CA ARG A 30 -0.28 18.60 7.00
C ARG A 30 0.49 18.08 5.79
N GLN A 31 1.54 18.79 5.37
CA GLN A 31 2.37 18.40 4.23
C GLN A 31 3.12 17.09 4.49
N VAL A 32 3.55 16.81 5.72
CA VAL A 32 4.23 15.55 6.09
C VAL A 32 3.31 14.36 5.81
N PHE A 33 2.06 14.43 6.26
CA PHE A 33 1.07 13.36 6.04
C PHE A 33 0.70 13.20 4.56
N ARG A 34 0.63 14.31 3.81
CA ARG A 34 0.37 14.26 2.36
C ARG A 34 1.49 13.58 1.60
N THR A 35 2.75 13.93 1.88
CA THR A 35 3.92 13.30 1.26
C THR A 35 3.95 11.80 1.58
N LEU A 36 3.76 11.43 2.85
CA LEU A 36 3.70 10.02 3.28
C LEU A 36 2.59 9.24 2.56
N ALA A 37 1.38 9.81 2.47
CA ALA A 37 0.25 9.16 1.81
C ALA A 37 0.40 9.03 0.29
N ALA A 38 1.08 10.00 -0.35
CA ALA A 38 1.36 9.97 -1.79
C ALA A 38 2.39 8.88 -2.12
N GLU A 39 3.41 8.73 -1.29
CA GLU A 39 4.46 7.73 -1.51
C GLU A 39 4.00 6.31 -1.15
N PHE A 40 3.29 6.19 -0.03
CA PHE A 40 2.82 4.92 0.54
C PHE A 40 1.30 4.95 0.76
N PRO A 41 0.50 4.66 -0.28
CA PRO A 41 -0.95 4.63 -0.17
C PRO A 41 -1.42 3.70 0.97
N GLY A 42 -2.18 4.26 1.91
CA GLY A 42 -2.67 3.54 3.09
C GLY A 42 -1.77 3.66 4.33
N ALA A 43 -0.60 4.32 4.24
CA ALA A 43 0.27 4.52 5.40
C ALA A 43 -0.41 5.26 6.56
N LEU A 44 -1.33 6.20 6.29
CA LEU A 44 -2.10 6.87 7.34
C LEU A 44 -3.03 5.91 8.08
N HIS A 45 -3.63 4.94 7.37
CA HIS A 45 -4.43 3.91 8.02
C HIS A 45 -3.57 3.04 8.93
N GLU A 46 -2.37 2.67 8.50
CA GLU A 46 -1.42 1.94 9.35
C GLU A 46 -0.97 2.77 10.56
N LEU A 47 -0.74 4.08 10.39
CA LEU A 47 -0.40 4.99 11.49
C LEU A 47 -1.47 5.01 12.59
N ASP A 48 -2.73 4.95 12.18
CA ASP A 48 -3.87 5.01 13.09
C ASP A 48 -4.14 3.67 13.80
N HIS A 49 -3.89 2.53 13.13
CA HIS A 49 -4.41 1.22 13.58
C HIS A 49 -3.34 0.18 13.92
N LEU A 50 -2.11 0.35 13.45
CA LEU A 50 -1.04 -0.65 13.67
C LEU A 50 -0.40 -0.39 15.05
N PRO A 51 -0.25 -1.42 15.91
CA PRO A 51 0.49 -1.28 17.16
C PRO A 51 1.93 -0.83 16.91
N LEU A 52 2.50 -0.03 17.83
CA LEU A 52 3.85 0.51 17.68
C LEU A 52 4.89 -0.62 17.62
N GLU A 53 4.66 -1.69 18.37
CA GLU A 53 5.51 -2.88 18.42
C GLU A 53 5.55 -3.58 17.05
N VAL A 54 4.42 -3.62 16.34
CA VAL A 54 4.34 -4.20 14.99
C VAL A 54 5.04 -3.30 13.96
N ILE A 55 4.93 -1.97 14.10
CA ILE A 55 5.69 -1.01 13.29
C ILE A 55 7.20 -1.26 13.46
N ASP A 56 7.66 -1.40 14.69
CA ASP A 56 9.07 -1.60 15.02
C ASP A 56 9.59 -2.96 14.55
N GLN A 57 8.81 -4.04 14.74
CA GLN A 57 9.15 -5.37 14.21
C GLN A 57 9.28 -5.36 12.68
N ARG A 58 8.33 -4.71 11.97
CA ARG A 58 8.38 -4.60 10.51
C ARG A 58 9.58 -3.79 10.05
N ARG A 59 9.89 -2.68 10.73
CA ARG A 59 11.07 -1.87 10.47
C ARG A 59 12.35 -2.70 10.61
N ALA A 60 12.55 -3.36 11.75
CA ALA A 60 13.75 -4.14 12.02
C ALA A 60 13.94 -5.27 10.99
N ALA A 61 12.86 -5.96 10.62
CA ALA A 61 12.91 -7.00 9.59
C ALA A 61 13.33 -6.42 8.22
N LEU A 62 12.82 -5.25 7.84
CA LEU A 62 13.18 -4.59 6.57
C LEU A 62 14.63 -4.07 6.58
N GLU A 63 15.11 -3.56 7.71
CA GLU A 63 16.50 -3.15 7.90
C GLU A 63 17.44 -4.37 7.79
N ALA A 64 17.08 -5.52 8.38
CA ALA A 64 17.83 -6.76 8.22
C ALA A 64 17.89 -7.21 6.75
N THR A 65 16.76 -7.14 6.02
CA THR A 65 16.75 -7.43 4.58
C THR A 65 17.58 -6.44 3.77
N ALA A 66 17.57 -5.14 4.13
CA ALA A 66 18.42 -4.14 3.50
C ALA A 66 19.92 -4.41 3.75
N ALA A 67 20.25 -5.02 4.90
CA ALA A 67 21.60 -5.47 5.24
C ALA A 67 21.99 -6.84 4.62
N GLY A 68 21.13 -7.44 3.80
CA GLY A 68 21.42 -8.66 3.05
C GLY A 68 20.68 -9.92 3.51
N ALA A 69 19.85 -9.85 4.55
CA ALA A 69 18.98 -10.96 4.89
C ALA A 69 17.94 -11.21 3.77
N PRO A 70 17.49 -12.46 3.56
CA PRO A 70 16.48 -12.74 2.54
C PRO A 70 15.16 -12.02 2.85
N PRO A 71 14.46 -11.46 1.84
CA PRO A 71 13.16 -10.85 2.05
C PRO A 71 12.11 -11.92 2.43
N SER A 72 11.34 -11.64 3.46
CA SER A 72 10.17 -12.46 3.78
C SER A 72 8.99 -12.17 2.84
N LEU A 73 8.06 -13.13 2.71
CA LEU A 73 6.96 -13.04 1.74
C LEU A 73 6.08 -11.80 1.94
N TRP A 74 5.80 -11.40 3.19
CA TRP A 74 4.97 -10.23 3.46
C TRP A 74 5.59 -8.93 2.95
N MET A 75 6.93 -8.82 2.90
CA MET A 75 7.62 -7.63 2.39
C MET A 75 7.38 -7.47 0.89
N THR A 76 7.51 -8.57 0.14
CA THR A 76 7.25 -8.62 -1.30
C THR A 76 5.77 -8.32 -1.60
N GLN A 77 4.85 -8.87 -0.80
CA GLN A 77 3.42 -8.59 -0.90
C GLN A 77 3.10 -7.12 -0.60
N MET A 78 3.70 -6.54 0.44
CA MET A 78 3.50 -5.15 0.83
C MET A 78 4.03 -4.19 -0.23
N ALA A 79 5.24 -4.44 -0.77
CA ALA A 79 5.78 -3.65 -1.88
C ALA A 79 4.86 -3.69 -3.10
N SER A 80 4.38 -4.89 -3.46
CA SER A 80 3.46 -5.08 -4.58
C SER A 80 2.12 -4.38 -4.36
N TYR A 81 1.59 -4.41 -3.14
CA TYR A 81 0.38 -3.67 -2.77
C TYR A 81 0.54 -2.16 -3.00
N HIS A 82 1.62 -1.56 -2.50
CA HIS A 82 1.87 -0.12 -2.67
C HIS A 82 2.03 0.25 -4.15
N ALA A 83 2.75 -0.56 -4.92
CA ALA A 83 2.90 -0.33 -6.36
C ALA A 83 1.55 -0.41 -7.09
N LEU A 84 0.75 -1.44 -6.83
CA LEU A 84 -0.58 -1.58 -7.45
C LEU A 84 -1.52 -0.44 -7.06
N MET A 85 -1.47 0.02 -5.81
CA MET A 85 -2.28 1.15 -5.37
C MET A 85 -1.85 2.46 -6.04
N ARG A 86 -0.55 2.71 -6.21
CA ARG A 86 -0.05 3.87 -6.99
C ARG A 86 -0.51 3.80 -8.44
N ALA A 87 -0.45 2.63 -9.08
CA ALA A 87 -0.98 2.44 -10.43
C ALA A 87 -2.49 2.74 -10.50
N ALA A 88 -3.28 2.23 -9.56
CA ALA A 88 -4.72 2.46 -9.49
C ALA A 88 -5.06 3.96 -9.29
N LEU A 89 -4.34 4.67 -8.43
CA LEU A 89 -4.54 6.11 -8.21
C LEU A 89 -4.16 6.94 -9.44
N TYR A 90 -3.03 6.60 -10.08
CA TYR A 90 -2.59 7.21 -11.34
C TYR A 90 -3.65 7.11 -12.42
N LEU A 91 -4.25 5.92 -12.56
CA LEU A 91 -5.31 5.61 -13.51
C LEU A 91 -6.61 6.32 -13.14
N LYS A 92 -7.04 6.28 -11.86
CA LYS A 92 -8.30 6.91 -11.41
C LYS A 92 -8.36 8.39 -11.77
N ILE A 93 -7.27 9.13 -11.58
CA ILE A 93 -7.22 10.57 -11.92
C ILE A 93 -7.45 10.80 -13.42
N ARG A 94 -6.89 9.93 -14.27
CA ARG A 94 -6.95 10.07 -15.73
C ARG A 94 -8.23 9.54 -16.34
N LEU A 95 -8.85 8.55 -15.71
CA LEU A 95 -10.10 7.93 -16.16
C LEU A 95 -11.34 8.71 -15.73
N ALA A 96 -11.22 9.63 -14.76
CA ALA A 96 -12.36 10.33 -14.16
C ALA A 96 -13.27 11.06 -15.16
N ARG A 97 -12.73 11.52 -16.30
CA ARG A 97 -13.47 12.24 -17.35
C ARG A 97 -13.60 11.47 -18.66
N VAL A 98 -13.22 10.20 -18.68
CA VAL A 98 -13.23 9.38 -19.90
C VAL A 98 -14.54 8.58 -19.94
N PRO A 99 -15.55 8.96 -20.75
CA PRO A 99 -16.86 8.31 -20.75
C PRO A 99 -16.78 6.87 -21.29
N LEU A 100 -16.15 6.68 -22.44
CA LEU A 100 -15.89 5.38 -23.06
C LEU A 100 -14.39 5.17 -23.14
N LEU A 101 -13.92 3.97 -22.81
CA LEU A 101 -12.49 3.63 -22.87
C LEU A 101 -12.28 2.60 -23.97
N ALA A 102 -11.60 2.99 -25.05
CA ALA A 102 -11.26 2.07 -26.13
C ALA A 102 -10.12 1.12 -25.73
N ASP A 103 -10.02 -0.03 -26.40
CA ASP A 103 -9.03 -1.06 -26.07
C ASP A 103 -7.58 -0.58 -26.25
N ALA A 104 -7.30 0.13 -27.35
CA ALA A 104 -5.99 0.71 -27.59
C ALA A 104 -5.60 1.74 -26.50
N GLU A 105 -6.56 2.55 -26.05
CA GLU A 105 -6.34 3.51 -24.96
C GLU A 105 -6.09 2.81 -23.63
N ALA A 106 -6.85 1.75 -23.34
CA ALA A 106 -6.67 0.94 -22.13
C ALA A 106 -5.26 0.32 -22.08
N LEU A 107 -4.76 -0.21 -23.20
CA LEU A 107 -3.40 -0.74 -23.31
C LEU A 107 -2.34 0.34 -23.10
N GLN A 108 -2.50 1.52 -23.72
CA GLN A 108 -1.56 2.63 -23.54
C GLN A 108 -1.57 3.19 -22.11
N LEU A 109 -2.73 3.23 -21.45
CA LEU A 109 -2.84 3.62 -20.06
C LEU A 109 -2.21 2.58 -19.13
N ALA A 110 -2.39 1.29 -19.41
CA ALA A 110 -1.77 0.21 -18.65
C ALA A 110 -0.23 0.29 -18.71
N ALA A 111 0.35 0.53 -19.89
CA ALA A 111 1.79 0.70 -20.06
C ALA A 111 2.32 1.91 -19.26
N ARG A 112 1.63 3.06 -19.36
CA ARG A 112 2.00 4.29 -18.62
C ARG A 112 1.89 4.12 -17.11
N ALA A 113 0.81 3.50 -16.63
CA ALA A 113 0.61 3.21 -15.22
C ALA A 113 1.67 2.22 -14.70
N SER A 114 2.04 1.24 -15.52
CA SER A 114 3.07 0.26 -15.16
C SER A 114 4.43 0.93 -14.96
N ALA A 115 4.84 1.77 -15.92
CA ALA A 115 6.06 2.55 -15.84
C ALA A 115 6.07 3.51 -14.64
N HIS A 116 4.94 4.19 -14.39
CA HIS A 116 4.80 5.12 -13.26
C HIS A 116 4.93 4.44 -11.90
N ALA A 117 4.30 3.27 -11.74
CA ALA A 117 4.18 2.62 -10.44
C ALA A 117 5.30 1.61 -10.13
N GLY A 118 6.04 1.17 -11.16
CA GLY A 118 7.05 0.11 -11.04
C GLY A 118 6.44 -1.29 -10.97
N VAL A 119 5.23 -1.50 -11.51
CA VAL A 119 4.53 -2.79 -11.49
C VAL A 119 3.77 -3.01 -12.78
N THR A 120 3.86 -4.20 -13.37
CA THR A 120 3.07 -4.54 -14.55
C THR A 120 1.59 -4.64 -14.22
N VAL A 121 0.77 -3.88 -14.95
CA VAL A 121 -0.69 -3.96 -15.00
C VAL A 121 -1.14 -4.03 -16.46
N ASP A 122 -2.33 -4.59 -16.71
CA ASP A 122 -2.87 -4.79 -18.06
C ASP A 122 -4.14 -3.95 -18.31
N ALA A 123 -4.70 -4.07 -19.52
CA ALA A 123 -5.94 -3.38 -19.88
C ALA A 123 -7.15 -3.83 -19.03
N SER A 124 -7.16 -5.06 -18.52
CA SER A 124 -8.22 -5.54 -17.61
C SER A 124 -8.20 -4.76 -16.30
N PHE A 125 -7.00 -4.58 -15.71
CA PHE A 125 -6.80 -3.76 -14.53
C PHE A 125 -7.27 -2.32 -14.74
N VAL A 126 -6.97 -1.71 -15.90
CA VAL A 126 -7.45 -0.35 -16.23
C VAL A 126 -8.97 -0.27 -16.23
N ARG A 127 -9.65 -1.24 -16.87
CA ARG A 127 -11.13 -1.28 -16.90
C ARG A 127 -11.74 -1.47 -15.51
N GLN A 128 -11.14 -2.34 -14.69
CA GLN A 128 -11.55 -2.53 -13.31
C GLN A 128 -11.32 -1.28 -12.45
N VAL A 129 -10.25 -0.51 -12.67
CA VAL A 129 -10.04 0.77 -11.98
C VAL A 129 -11.06 1.83 -12.42
N LYS A 130 -11.49 1.82 -13.68
CA LYS A 130 -12.57 2.69 -14.18
C LYS A 130 -13.91 2.38 -13.51
N HIS A 131 -14.21 1.09 -13.33
CA HIS A 131 -15.45 0.61 -12.71
C HIS A 131 -15.15 -0.33 -11.53
N PRO A 132 -14.64 0.21 -10.40
CA PRO A 132 -14.23 -0.62 -9.30
C PRO A 132 -15.44 -1.28 -8.65
N PRO A 133 -15.37 -2.57 -8.26
CA PRO A 133 -16.44 -3.24 -7.54
C PRO A 133 -16.87 -2.45 -6.31
N GLU A 134 -18.17 -2.17 -6.20
CA GLU A 134 -18.77 -1.32 -5.14
C GLU A 134 -18.16 0.09 -5.02
N GLY A 135 -17.53 0.62 -6.08
CA GLY A 135 -16.85 1.90 -6.04
C GLY A 135 -15.50 1.89 -5.32
N ARG A 136 -14.98 0.72 -4.90
CA ARG A 136 -13.81 0.61 -4.02
C ARG A 136 -12.55 0.14 -4.74
N LEU A 137 -11.62 1.07 -5.01
CA LEU A 137 -10.31 0.74 -5.61
C LEU A 137 -9.54 -0.35 -4.87
N ASN A 138 -9.62 -0.36 -3.54
CA ASN A 138 -8.91 -1.36 -2.74
C ASN A 138 -9.35 -2.80 -3.08
N ARG A 139 -10.58 -3.02 -3.54
CA ARG A 139 -11.02 -4.35 -3.98
C ARG A 139 -10.30 -4.80 -5.25
N VAL A 140 -10.12 -3.91 -6.22
CA VAL A 140 -9.37 -4.18 -7.45
C VAL A 140 -7.91 -4.50 -7.12
N VAL A 141 -7.28 -3.69 -6.28
CA VAL A 141 -5.88 -3.89 -5.87
C VAL A 141 -5.69 -5.20 -5.12
N MET A 142 -6.57 -5.52 -4.17
CA MET A 142 -6.49 -6.78 -3.41
C MET A 142 -6.77 -8.00 -4.28
N ALA A 143 -7.68 -7.91 -5.26
CA ALA A 143 -7.94 -9.00 -6.21
C ALA A 143 -6.74 -9.26 -7.11
N GLN A 144 -6.11 -8.20 -7.63
CA GLN A 144 -4.89 -8.33 -8.43
C GLN A 144 -3.72 -8.90 -7.62
N LEU A 145 -3.60 -8.48 -6.36
CA LEU A 145 -2.58 -9.00 -5.45
C LEU A 145 -2.82 -10.48 -5.12
N ALA A 146 -4.07 -10.87 -4.88
CA ALA A 146 -4.48 -12.26 -4.65
C ALA A 146 -4.09 -13.16 -5.84
N ALA A 147 -4.44 -12.76 -7.06
CA ALA A 147 -4.06 -13.49 -8.26
C ALA A 147 -2.53 -13.59 -8.43
N ARG A 148 -1.79 -12.53 -8.12
CA ARG A 148 -0.32 -12.50 -8.25
C ARG A 148 0.41 -13.46 -7.32
N PHE A 149 -0.09 -13.61 -6.10
CA PHE A 149 0.55 -14.42 -5.06
C PHE A 149 -0.11 -15.79 -4.87
N ASP A 150 -1.14 -16.10 -5.67
CA ASP A 150 -1.96 -17.30 -5.54
C ASP A 150 -2.48 -17.52 -4.10
N LEU A 151 -3.01 -16.43 -3.50
CA LEU A 151 -3.49 -16.42 -2.12
C LEU A 151 -4.89 -15.80 -2.03
N PRO A 152 -5.77 -16.29 -1.14
CA PRO A 152 -7.03 -15.63 -0.88
C PRO A 152 -6.84 -14.17 -0.44
N ALA A 153 -7.67 -13.26 -0.96
CA ALA A 153 -7.60 -11.84 -0.60
C ALA A 153 -7.78 -11.58 0.90
N ALA A 154 -8.51 -12.45 1.61
CA ALA A 154 -8.65 -12.40 3.06
C ALA A 154 -7.32 -12.66 3.79
N THR A 155 -6.59 -13.69 3.37
CA THR A 155 -5.25 -14.03 3.89
C THR A 155 -4.28 -12.88 3.67
N LEU A 156 -4.19 -12.35 2.45
CA LEU A 156 -3.35 -11.18 2.16
C LEU A 156 -3.71 -9.98 3.03
N ARG A 157 -5.01 -9.72 3.24
CA ARG A 157 -5.45 -8.60 4.08
C ARG A 157 -4.98 -8.79 5.53
N GLN A 158 -5.10 -10.01 6.07
CA GLN A 158 -4.66 -10.32 7.42
C GLN A 158 -3.14 -10.20 7.57
N THR A 159 -2.37 -10.65 6.58
CA THR A 159 -0.90 -10.54 6.57
C THR A 159 -0.44 -9.07 6.50
N LEU A 160 -1.05 -8.28 5.60
CA LEU A 160 -0.62 -6.90 5.34
C LEU A 160 -1.15 -5.90 6.37
N PHE A 161 -2.38 -6.09 6.83
CA PHE A 161 -3.09 -5.18 7.73
C PHE A 161 -3.66 -5.97 8.92
N PRO A 162 -2.80 -6.54 9.78
CA PRO A 162 -3.26 -7.25 10.96
C PRO A 162 -4.03 -6.28 11.85
N ARG A 163 -5.21 -6.71 12.29
CA ARG A 163 -5.96 -5.95 13.30
C ARG A 163 -5.26 -6.10 14.64
N ALA A 164 -5.28 -5.04 15.45
CA ALA A 164 -4.94 -5.16 16.85
C ALA A 164 -5.83 -6.23 17.51
N PRO A 165 -5.30 -7.07 18.42
CA PRO A 165 -6.13 -7.93 19.23
C PRO A 165 -7.18 -7.09 19.94
N ARG A 166 -8.43 -7.58 19.99
CA ARG A 166 -9.44 -6.93 20.83
C ARG A 166 -8.96 -7.05 22.28
N PRO A 167 -8.92 -5.96 23.07
CA PRO A 167 -8.63 -6.10 24.49
C PRO A 167 -9.66 -7.06 25.11
N PRO A 168 -9.27 -7.87 26.11
CA PRO A 168 -10.23 -8.73 26.80
C PRO A 168 -11.38 -7.86 27.32
N SER A 169 -12.62 -8.29 27.09
CA SER A 169 -13.78 -7.67 27.71
C SER A 169 -13.55 -7.71 29.21
N SER A 170 -13.50 -6.54 29.85
CA SER A 170 -13.55 -6.46 31.31
C SER A 170 -14.93 -6.97 31.73
N GLU A 171 -14.98 -8.21 32.23
CA GLU A 171 -16.11 -8.71 33.04
C GLU A 171 -16.03 -8.13 34.45
#